data_AF-A0AAV4MA97-F1
#
_entry.id   AF-A0AAV4MA97-F1
#
_cell.length_a   1.000
_cell.length_b   1.000
_cell.length_c   1.000
_cell.angle_alpha   90.00
_cell.angle_beta   90.00
_cell.angle_gamma   90.00
#
_symmetry.space_group_name_H-M   'P 1'
#
loop_
_entity.id
_entity.type
_entity.pdbx_description
1 polymer ?
#
loop_
_entity_poly.entity_id
_entity_poly.type
_entity_poly.pdbx_seq_one_letter_code
_entity_poly.pdbx_strand_id
1 'polypeptide(L)'
;MLPHIDVPRDHDEPEATLWLSRDVVGAPFPLDPKSPVGLKALSFADPVKSGEHIMFDFAYSLYTLIYLRLTNQLPTETMRGMLEYLNKAYVYQSVFYKNGAYTMFKGEQPSLWLTAYCARIFHLAQYPDWENYLFIDPDMLTKNMEYILRYQTREGSFYETGDPGTSYQNISLTAHVLITLTTVSDLPGDIRIEISNAKNMAVRYLREKIASITRSLPGGAGNVRFVRGGKRRG
;
A
#
# COMPACT_ATOMS: atom_id res chain seq x y z
N MET A 1 22.45 10.27 -12.60
CA MET A 1 22.82 9.80 -13.94
C MET A 1 23.52 8.46 -13.75
N LEU A 2 22.83 7.35 -14.01
CA LEU A 2 23.48 6.03 -14.04
C LEU A 2 24.40 6.01 -15.27
N PRO A 3 25.61 5.46 -15.19
CA PRO A 3 26.41 5.23 -16.38
C PRO A 3 25.73 4.13 -17.21
N HIS A 4 25.00 4.55 -18.25
CA HIS A 4 24.57 3.66 -19.32
C HIS A 4 25.77 3.47 -20.25
N ILE A 5 26.38 2.30 -20.23
CA ILE A 5 27.43 1.94 -21.19
C ILE A 5 26.71 1.28 -22.36
N ASP A 6 26.41 2.07 -23.38
CA ASP A 6 26.01 1.53 -24.68
C ASP A 6 27.26 1.01 -25.39
N VAL A 7 27.30 -0.29 -25.61
CA VAL A 7 28.30 -0.92 -26.49
C VAL A 7 27.83 -0.72 -27.95
N PRO A 8 28.70 -0.31 -28.90
CA PRO A 8 28.32 -0.11 -30.30
C PRO A 8 27.80 -1.41 -30.92
N ARG A 9 26.76 -1.33 -31.78
CA ARG A 9 25.95 -2.48 -32.20
C ARG A 9 26.21 -2.95 -33.64
N ASP A 10 26.13 -4.27 -33.81
CA ASP A 10 25.77 -4.96 -35.06
C ASP A 10 24.43 -5.70 -34.86
N HIS A 11 23.67 -5.95 -35.93
CA HIS A 11 22.23 -6.24 -35.88
C HIS A 11 21.80 -7.63 -35.34
N ASP A 12 22.72 -8.51 -34.94
CA ASP A 12 22.42 -9.93 -34.60
C ASP A 12 23.05 -10.44 -33.27
N GLU A 13 23.52 -9.57 -32.36
CA GLU A 13 24.11 -10.01 -31.09
C GLU A 13 23.10 -10.14 -29.93
N PRO A 14 23.29 -11.11 -28.99
CA PRO A 14 22.45 -11.27 -27.81
C PRO A 14 22.56 -10.06 -26.87
N GLU A 15 21.41 -9.48 -26.50
CA GLU A 15 21.35 -8.36 -25.56
C GLU A 15 21.65 -8.82 -24.12
N ALA A 16 22.65 -8.19 -23.50
CA ALA A 16 22.92 -8.32 -22.08
C ALA A 16 22.86 -6.95 -21.41
N THR A 17 21.95 -6.78 -20.45
CA THR A 17 21.85 -5.56 -19.63
C THR A 17 22.42 -5.82 -18.24
N LEU A 18 23.50 -5.09 -17.89
CA LEU A 18 24.08 -5.12 -16.55
C LEU A 18 23.53 -3.96 -15.71
N TRP A 19 22.91 -4.28 -14.58
CA TRP A 19 22.45 -3.30 -13.60
C TRP A 19 23.38 -3.32 -12.38
N LEU A 20 24.14 -2.24 -12.18
CA LEU A 20 24.95 -2.07 -10.98
C LEU A 20 24.30 -1.04 -10.05
N SER A 21 23.86 -1.50 -8.88
CA SER A 21 23.41 -0.61 -7.80
C SER A 21 24.42 -0.60 -6.66
N ARG A 22 24.68 0.59 -6.11
CA ARG A 22 25.48 0.77 -4.89
C ARG A 22 24.65 0.72 -3.60
N ASP A 23 23.33 0.57 -3.74
CA ASP A 23 22.36 0.56 -2.65
C ASP A 23 21.45 -0.68 -2.76
N VAL A 24 20.94 -1.17 -1.61
CA VAL A 24 20.12 -2.39 -1.50
C VAL A 24 18.79 -2.26 -2.26
N VAL A 25 18.26 -1.04 -2.34
CA VAL A 25 17.00 -0.74 -3.05
C VAL A 25 17.18 -0.35 -4.52
N GLY A 26 18.41 -0.31 -5.03
CA GLY A 26 18.70 0.32 -6.33
C GLY A 26 19.13 1.78 -6.16
N ALA A 27 19.68 2.39 -7.21
CA ALA A 27 19.57 3.84 -7.30
C ALA A 27 18.07 4.17 -7.33
N PRO A 28 17.57 5.16 -6.56
CA PRO A 28 16.23 5.68 -6.79
C PRO A 28 16.15 6.01 -8.29
N PHE A 29 15.26 5.28 -8.99
CA PHE A 29 15.04 5.38 -10.43
C PHE A 29 14.97 6.84 -10.86
N PRO A 30 15.46 7.19 -12.06
CA PRO A 30 16.07 8.49 -12.35
C PRO A 30 15.29 9.63 -11.69
N LEU A 31 15.99 10.31 -10.77
CA LEU A 31 15.60 11.51 -10.06
C LEU A 31 15.37 12.69 -11.02
N ASP A 32 14.63 12.51 -12.12
CA ASP A 32 14.16 13.61 -12.94
C ASP A 32 12.97 14.24 -12.21
N PRO A 33 13.10 15.51 -11.74
CA PRO A 33 11.99 16.22 -11.12
C PRO A 33 10.77 16.36 -12.05
N LYS A 34 10.96 16.20 -13.36
CA LYS A 34 9.90 16.33 -14.39
C LYS A 34 9.27 15.01 -14.79
N SER A 35 9.85 13.88 -14.41
CA SER A 35 9.30 12.55 -14.65
C SER A 35 9.59 11.63 -13.46
N PRO A 36 9.02 11.95 -12.28
CA PRO A 36 9.00 10.98 -11.20
C PRO A 36 8.33 9.71 -11.74
N VAL A 37 9.06 8.61 -11.61
CA VAL A 37 8.77 7.26 -12.13
C VAL A 37 7.27 7.00 -12.28
N GLY A 38 6.75 7.15 -13.50
CA GLY A 38 5.43 6.64 -13.82
C GLY A 38 5.52 5.15 -14.16
N LEU A 39 4.42 4.40 -14.01
CA LEU A 39 4.22 3.01 -14.46
C LEU A 39 4.96 2.62 -15.77
N LYS A 40 5.14 3.57 -16.69
CA LYS A 40 5.92 3.45 -17.93
C LYS A 40 7.34 2.93 -17.73
N ALA A 41 8.03 3.35 -16.67
CA ALA A 41 9.39 2.93 -16.36
C ALA A 41 9.46 1.49 -15.81
N LEU A 42 8.32 0.95 -15.37
CA LEU A 42 8.18 -0.42 -14.88
C LEU A 42 7.60 -1.36 -15.96
N SER A 43 7.52 -0.90 -17.22
CA SER A 43 6.95 -1.65 -18.35
C SER A 43 5.51 -2.14 -18.13
N PHE A 44 4.78 -1.59 -17.16
CA PHE A 44 3.35 -1.84 -17.03
C PHE A 44 2.65 -1.06 -18.16
N ALA A 45 2.03 -1.79 -19.08
CA ALA A 45 1.47 -1.26 -20.31
C ALA A 45 0.50 -0.07 -20.07
N ASP A 46 0.63 0.95 -20.91
CA ASP A 46 -0.18 2.18 -20.92
C ASP A 46 -1.73 2.03 -21.04
N PRO A 47 -2.38 0.90 -21.46
CA PRO A 47 -3.81 0.94 -21.77
C PRO A 47 -4.77 0.48 -20.66
N VAL A 48 -4.33 0.13 -19.44
CA VAL A 48 -5.28 -0.27 -18.35
C VAL A 48 -5.11 0.58 -17.10
N LYS A 49 -5.77 1.74 -17.05
CA LYS A 49 -5.84 2.56 -15.81
C LYS A 49 -6.94 2.03 -14.90
N SER A 50 -6.63 1.02 -14.10
CA SER A 50 -7.47 0.61 -12.95
C SER A 50 -7.16 1.51 -11.75
N GLY A 51 -8.08 1.57 -10.78
CA GLY A 51 -7.83 2.22 -9.49
C GLY A 51 -6.70 1.57 -8.71
N GLU A 52 -6.44 0.27 -8.92
CA GLU A 52 -5.30 -0.43 -8.33
C GLU A 52 -3.96 0.05 -8.91
N HIS A 53 -3.84 0.13 -10.24
CA HIS A 53 -2.58 0.52 -10.88
C HIS A 53 -2.17 1.95 -10.50
N ILE A 54 -3.14 2.88 -10.41
CA ILE A 54 -2.89 4.24 -9.96
C ILE A 54 -2.44 4.26 -8.51
N MET A 55 -3.07 3.47 -7.63
CA MET A 55 -2.65 3.38 -6.24
C MET A 55 -1.28 2.72 -6.07
N PHE A 56 -0.96 1.74 -6.91
CA PHE A 56 0.36 1.11 -6.94
C PHE A 56 1.46 2.13 -7.29
N ASP A 57 1.24 2.93 -8.32
CA ASP A 57 2.13 4.02 -8.73
C ASP A 57 2.36 5.05 -7.62
N PHE A 58 1.25 5.46 -6.98
CA PHE A 58 1.27 6.37 -5.84
C PHE A 58 2.07 5.77 -4.69
N ALA A 59 1.80 4.53 -4.31
CA ALA A 59 2.48 3.84 -3.21
C ALA A 59 3.97 3.72 -3.47
N TYR A 60 4.36 3.31 -4.67
CA TYR A 60 5.76 3.18 -5.06
C TYR A 60 6.52 4.51 -4.96
N SER A 61 5.93 5.58 -5.51
CA SER A 61 6.47 6.93 -5.44
C SER A 61 6.58 7.44 -4.00
N LEU A 62 5.57 7.17 -3.18
CA LEU A 62 5.55 7.51 -1.76
C LEU A 62 6.65 6.78 -0.98
N TYR A 63 6.79 5.46 -1.14
CA TYR A 63 7.83 4.70 -0.45
C TYR A 63 9.23 5.12 -0.86
N THR A 64 9.43 5.48 -2.13
CA THR A 64 10.69 6.06 -2.61
C THR A 64 10.99 7.37 -1.90
N LEU A 65 10.00 8.25 -1.75
CA LEU A 65 10.16 9.52 -1.06
C LEU A 65 10.45 9.31 0.44
N ILE A 66 9.73 8.40 1.10
CA ILE A 66 9.99 8.02 2.50
C ILE A 66 11.40 7.46 2.66
N TYR A 67 11.84 6.59 1.74
CA TYR A 67 13.18 6.02 1.75
C TYR A 67 14.26 7.11 1.69
N LEU A 68 14.18 8.00 0.69
CA LEU A 68 15.14 9.09 0.51
C LEU A 68 15.14 10.07 1.70
N ARG A 69 13.97 10.32 2.30
CA ARG A 69 13.86 11.12 3.51
C ARG A 69 14.58 10.46 4.69
N LEU A 70 14.35 9.16 4.91
CA LEU A 70 14.95 8.41 6.02
C LEU A 70 16.46 8.23 5.87
N THR A 71 16.99 8.15 4.65
CA THR A 71 18.42 8.06 4.37
C THR A 71 19.10 9.44 4.23
N ASN A 72 18.35 10.52 4.39
CA ASN A 72 18.81 11.91 4.20
C ASN A 72 19.41 12.17 2.81
N GLN A 73 18.86 11.50 1.79
CA GLN A 73 19.27 11.59 0.38
C GLN A 73 18.24 12.35 -0.47
N LEU A 74 17.27 13.04 0.14
CA LEU A 74 16.17 13.71 -0.56
C LEU A 74 16.47 15.19 -0.83
N PRO A 75 16.79 15.60 -2.08
CA PRO A 75 16.93 17.01 -2.42
C PRO A 75 15.55 17.70 -2.40
N THR A 76 15.51 18.97 -1.99
CA THR A 76 14.26 19.74 -1.89
C THR A 76 13.50 19.86 -3.21
N GLU A 77 14.21 20.07 -4.33
CA GLU A 77 13.58 20.18 -5.67
C GLU A 77 12.94 18.86 -6.11
N THR A 78 13.62 17.74 -5.88
CA THR A 78 13.08 16.40 -6.17
C THR A 78 11.87 16.09 -5.29
N MET A 79 11.94 16.42 -4.00
CA MET A 79 10.81 16.26 -3.08
C MET A 79 9.57 17.00 -3.59
N ARG A 80 9.72 18.28 -3.97
CA ARG A 80 8.62 19.08 -4.49
C ARG A 80 7.98 18.45 -5.74
N GLY A 81 8.80 18.11 -6.75
CA GLY A 81 8.31 17.51 -7.99
C GLY A 81 7.58 16.17 -7.75
N MET A 82 8.09 15.34 -6.84
CA MET A 82 7.43 14.08 -6.46
C MET A 82 6.12 14.31 -5.70
N LEU A 83 6.05 15.27 -4.77
CA LEU A 83 4.82 15.58 -4.04
C LEU A 83 3.74 16.15 -4.97
N GLU A 84 4.10 17.02 -5.91
CA GLU A 84 3.18 17.52 -6.94
C GLU A 84 2.65 16.39 -7.84
N TYR A 85 3.50 15.42 -8.16
CA TYR A 85 3.11 14.22 -8.89
C TYR A 85 2.12 13.36 -8.09
N LEU A 86 2.45 13.09 -6.82
CA LEU A 86 1.56 12.36 -5.91
C LEU A 86 0.21 13.06 -5.76
N ASN A 87 0.18 14.40 -5.70
CA ASN A 87 -1.06 15.16 -5.64
C ASN A 87 -1.92 14.96 -6.91
N LYS A 88 -1.30 14.94 -8.10
CA LYS A 88 -2.01 14.60 -9.34
C LYS A 88 -2.54 13.17 -9.31
N ALA A 89 -1.74 12.20 -8.87
CA ALA A 89 -2.16 10.81 -8.75
C ALA A 89 -3.32 10.64 -7.73
N TYR A 90 -3.30 11.38 -6.62
CA TYR A 90 -4.40 11.44 -5.65
C TYR A 90 -5.70 11.95 -6.29
N VAL A 91 -5.62 13.05 -7.05
CA VAL A 91 -6.76 13.59 -7.79
C VAL A 91 -7.26 12.58 -8.83
N TYR A 92 -6.37 11.89 -9.56
CA TYR A 92 -6.79 10.83 -10.49
C TYR A 92 -7.44 9.64 -9.77
N GLN A 93 -6.95 9.24 -8.60
CA GLN A 93 -7.56 8.16 -7.82
C GLN A 93 -8.98 8.50 -7.37
N SER A 94 -9.30 9.78 -7.17
CA SER A 94 -10.66 10.22 -6.82
C SER A 94 -11.72 9.86 -7.86
N VAL A 95 -11.33 9.60 -9.12
CA VAL A 95 -12.24 9.12 -10.19
C VAL A 95 -12.84 7.75 -9.86
N PHE A 96 -12.14 6.95 -9.06
CA PHE A 96 -12.57 5.63 -8.60
C PHE A 96 -13.26 5.67 -7.23
N TYR A 97 -13.38 6.86 -6.62
CA TYR A 97 -14.00 7.01 -5.33
C TYR A 97 -15.52 7.09 -5.44
N LYS A 98 -16.22 6.25 -4.68
CA LYS A 98 -17.68 6.13 -4.68
C LYS A 98 -18.17 5.76 -3.28
N ASN A 99 -19.03 6.61 -2.71
CA ASN A 99 -19.73 6.35 -1.44
C ASN A 99 -18.83 5.97 -0.26
N GLY A 100 -17.65 6.60 -0.13
CA GLY A 100 -16.72 6.27 0.96
C GLY A 100 -15.78 5.09 0.69
N ALA A 101 -15.68 4.64 -0.56
CA ALA A 101 -14.85 3.49 -0.95
C ALA A 101 -14.30 3.65 -2.37
N TYR A 102 -13.41 2.76 -2.80
CA TYR A 102 -12.78 2.78 -4.12
C TYR A 102 -13.22 1.60 -4.99
N THR A 103 -13.44 1.85 -6.28
CA THR A 103 -13.77 0.83 -7.29
C THR A 103 -12.53 0.40 -8.06
N MET A 104 -12.43 -0.88 -8.44
CA MET A 104 -11.31 -1.39 -9.25
C MET A 104 -11.30 -0.76 -10.64
N PHE A 105 -12.45 -0.78 -11.30
CA PHE A 105 -12.69 -0.09 -12.55
C PHE A 105 -13.84 0.91 -12.41
N LYS A 106 -13.90 1.86 -13.35
CA LYS A 106 -14.92 2.91 -13.34
C LYS A 106 -16.30 2.29 -13.56
N GLY A 107 -17.25 2.63 -12.69
CA GLY A 107 -18.64 2.19 -12.78
C GLY A 107 -18.96 0.86 -12.08
N GLU A 108 -17.95 0.17 -11.56
CA GLU A 108 -18.14 -1.07 -10.79
C GLU A 108 -18.59 -0.81 -9.34
N GLN A 109 -18.80 -1.90 -8.60
CA GLN A 109 -18.99 -1.85 -7.17
C GLN A 109 -17.67 -1.54 -6.45
N PRO A 110 -17.69 -0.84 -5.31
CA PRO A 110 -16.47 -0.58 -4.57
C PRO A 110 -15.87 -1.87 -4.01
N SER A 111 -14.55 -2.01 -4.08
CA SER A 111 -13.80 -3.14 -3.52
C SER A 111 -13.29 -2.78 -2.13
N LEU A 112 -13.57 -3.64 -1.17
CA LEU A 112 -13.01 -3.61 0.17
C LEU A 112 -11.48 -3.71 0.13
N TRP A 113 -10.94 -4.63 -0.68
CA TRP A 113 -9.49 -4.81 -0.79
C TRP A 113 -8.78 -3.52 -1.26
N LEU A 114 -9.30 -2.91 -2.33
CA LEU A 114 -8.73 -1.67 -2.86
C LEU A 114 -8.92 -0.52 -1.89
N THR A 115 -10.08 -0.42 -1.24
CA THR A 115 -10.36 0.63 -0.24
C THR A 115 -9.39 0.54 0.94
N ALA A 116 -9.15 -0.66 1.45
CA ALA A 116 -8.17 -0.90 2.51
C ALA A 116 -6.74 -0.56 2.07
N TYR A 117 -6.40 -0.83 0.81
CA TYR A 117 -5.10 -0.49 0.25
C TYR A 117 -4.93 1.04 0.14
N CYS A 118 -5.88 1.74 -0.47
CA CYS A 118 -5.90 3.20 -0.59
C CYS A 118 -5.80 3.88 0.78
N ALA A 119 -6.65 3.49 1.74
CA ALA A 119 -6.67 4.09 3.08
C ALA A 119 -5.32 3.97 3.78
N ARG A 120 -4.66 2.81 3.69
CA ARG A 120 -3.33 2.59 4.26
C ARG A 120 -2.29 3.51 3.64
N ILE A 121 -2.24 3.58 2.31
CA ILE A 121 -1.21 4.34 1.59
C ILE A 121 -1.42 5.84 1.75
N PHE A 122 -2.66 6.32 1.68
CA PHE A 122 -2.97 7.73 1.89
C PHE A 122 -2.69 8.18 3.31
N HIS A 123 -2.98 7.35 4.30
CA HIS A 123 -2.61 7.66 5.67
C HIS A 123 -1.08 7.74 5.85
N LEU A 124 -0.32 6.83 5.22
CA LEU A 124 1.15 6.91 5.21
C LEU A 124 1.70 8.16 4.53
N ALA A 125 0.92 8.85 3.69
CA ALA A 125 1.32 10.08 3.03
C ALA A 125 1.05 11.35 3.86
N GLN A 126 0.39 11.24 5.02
CA GLN A 126 0.06 12.36 5.89
C GLN A 126 1.27 12.81 6.72
N TYR A 127 2.23 13.49 6.09
CA TYR A 127 3.31 14.17 6.80
C TYR A 127 3.04 15.67 6.88
N PRO A 128 3.15 16.29 8.07
CA PRO A 128 2.95 17.74 8.25
C PRO A 128 3.82 18.58 7.32
N ASP A 129 5.06 18.14 7.06
CA ASP A 129 6.01 18.83 6.18
C ASP A 129 5.55 18.88 4.71
N TRP A 130 4.58 18.04 4.31
CA TRP A 130 4.16 17.87 2.91
C TRP A 130 2.81 18.51 2.59
N GLU A 131 2.07 18.98 3.59
CA GLU A 131 0.67 19.46 3.43
C GLU A 131 0.52 20.58 2.40
N ASN A 132 1.57 21.39 2.19
CA ASN A 132 1.59 22.46 1.18
C ASN A 132 1.60 21.94 -0.27
N TYR A 133 2.01 20.69 -0.49
CA TYR A 133 2.16 20.08 -1.83
C TYR A 133 1.23 18.88 -2.03
N LEU A 134 0.99 18.11 -0.97
CA LEU A 134 0.13 16.93 -0.96
C LEU A 134 -0.74 16.98 0.29
N PHE A 135 -2.04 17.25 0.10
CA PHE A 135 -3.02 17.25 1.17
C PHE A 135 -3.98 16.08 0.99
N ILE A 136 -4.00 15.19 1.99
CA ILE A 136 -4.92 14.05 2.05
C ILE A 136 -6.06 14.41 2.99
N ASP A 137 -7.29 14.36 2.46
CA ASP A 137 -8.49 14.69 3.21
C ASP A 137 -8.75 13.68 4.36
N PRO A 138 -8.71 14.10 5.64
CA PRO A 138 -8.95 13.21 6.77
C PRO A 138 -10.40 12.69 6.83
N ASP A 139 -11.37 13.42 6.29
CA ASP A 139 -12.77 12.98 6.24
C ASP A 139 -12.94 11.82 5.27
N MET A 140 -12.17 11.83 4.17
CA MET A 140 -12.13 10.72 3.21
C MET A 140 -11.57 9.45 3.85
N LEU A 141 -10.49 9.56 4.65
CA LEU A 141 -9.96 8.42 5.40
C LEU A 141 -10.98 7.87 6.40
N THR A 142 -11.68 8.76 7.12
CA THR A 142 -12.74 8.37 8.06
C THR A 142 -13.84 7.59 7.35
N LYS A 143 -14.34 8.09 6.20
CA LYS A 143 -15.35 7.42 5.37
C LYS A 143 -14.88 6.06 4.83
N ASN A 144 -13.62 5.95 4.43
CA ASN A 144 -13.02 4.66 4.03
C ASN A 144 -13.06 3.65 5.17
N MET A 145 -12.73 4.09 6.38
CA MET A 145 -12.76 3.22 7.55
C MET A 145 -14.17 2.83 7.94
N GLU A 146 -15.13 3.75 7.92
CA GLU A 146 -16.55 3.44 8.13
C GLU A 146 -17.06 2.41 7.12
N TYR A 147 -16.66 2.54 5.86
CA TYR A 147 -16.98 1.56 4.83
C TYR A 147 -16.39 0.20 5.18
N ILE A 148 -15.09 0.12 5.47
CA ILE A 148 -14.39 -1.14 5.77
C ILE A 148 -15.02 -1.87 6.96
N LEU A 149 -15.34 -1.15 8.03
CA LEU A 149 -15.89 -1.70 9.26
C LEU A 149 -17.26 -2.39 9.05
N ARG A 150 -18.05 -1.95 8.05
CA ARG A 150 -19.34 -2.57 7.71
C ARG A 150 -19.22 -3.99 7.13
N TYR A 151 -18.05 -4.35 6.61
CA TYR A 151 -17.79 -5.66 6.00
C TYR A 151 -17.07 -6.62 6.95
N GLN A 152 -17.04 -6.31 8.25
CA GLN A 152 -16.56 -7.25 9.26
C GLN A 152 -17.67 -8.22 9.68
N THR A 153 -17.35 -9.51 9.69
CA THR A 153 -18.25 -10.56 10.17
C THR A 153 -18.25 -10.63 11.71
N ARG A 154 -19.25 -11.31 12.28
CA ARG A 154 -19.30 -11.58 13.72
C ARG A 154 -18.11 -12.39 14.24
N GLU A 155 -17.49 -13.20 13.38
CA GLU A 155 -16.28 -13.97 13.70
C GLU A 155 -15.01 -13.12 13.66
N GLY A 156 -15.07 -11.90 13.11
CA GLY A 156 -13.94 -10.97 13.00
C GLY A 156 -13.22 -11.01 11.65
N SER A 157 -13.65 -11.85 10.70
CA SER A 157 -13.14 -11.87 9.32
C SER A 157 -13.73 -10.73 8.48
N PHE A 158 -13.06 -10.41 7.38
CA PHE A 158 -13.58 -9.48 6.36
C PHE A 158 -13.93 -10.22 5.07
N TYR A 159 -14.90 -9.69 4.32
CA TYR A 159 -15.34 -10.23 3.03
C TYR A 159 -15.44 -9.13 1.97
N GLU A 160 -15.24 -9.50 0.71
CA GLU A 160 -15.23 -8.56 -0.41
C GLU A 160 -16.66 -8.17 -0.82
N THR A 161 -16.82 -6.98 -1.39
CA THR A 161 -18.12 -6.51 -1.87
C THR A 161 -18.61 -7.37 -3.02
N GLY A 162 -19.82 -7.91 -2.88
CA GLY A 162 -20.44 -8.78 -3.88
C GLY A 162 -20.12 -10.27 -3.70
N ASP A 163 -19.17 -10.63 -2.83
CA ASP A 163 -18.99 -11.99 -2.34
C ASP A 163 -19.41 -12.06 -0.87
N PRO A 164 -20.63 -12.55 -0.55
CA PRO A 164 -21.12 -12.64 0.81
C PRO A 164 -20.35 -13.64 1.70
N GLY A 165 -19.20 -14.16 1.25
CA GLY A 165 -18.28 -14.96 2.07
C GLY A 165 -18.64 -16.44 2.11
N THR A 166 -19.27 -16.97 1.05
CA THR A 166 -19.88 -18.29 1.07
C THR A 166 -18.95 -19.46 0.70
N SER A 167 -17.66 -19.25 0.41
CA SER A 167 -16.85 -20.40 -0.08
C SER A 167 -15.39 -20.48 0.33
N TYR A 168 -14.72 -19.38 0.71
CA TYR A 168 -13.30 -19.44 1.07
C TYR A 168 -13.01 -18.71 2.36
N GLN A 169 -12.18 -19.31 3.22
CA GLN A 169 -11.69 -18.65 4.42
C GLN A 169 -10.88 -17.42 3.99
N ASN A 170 -11.44 -16.22 4.18
CA ASN A 170 -10.84 -14.95 3.74
C ASN A 170 -9.67 -14.50 4.63
N ILE A 171 -8.71 -15.40 4.86
CA ILE A 171 -7.52 -15.18 5.71
C ILE A 171 -6.69 -14.04 5.13
N SER A 172 -6.39 -14.08 3.82
CA SER A 172 -5.55 -13.08 3.15
C SER A 172 -6.19 -11.68 3.17
N LEU A 173 -7.49 -11.57 2.86
CA LEU A 173 -8.21 -10.31 2.92
C LEU A 173 -8.28 -9.76 4.35
N THR A 174 -8.59 -10.61 5.32
CA THR A 174 -8.62 -10.22 6.74
C THR A 174 -7.24 -9.76 7.21
N ALA A 175 -6.17 -10.42 6.79
CA ALA A 175 -4.80 -10.01 7.11
C ALA A 175 -4.45 -8.66 6.46
N HIS A 176 -4.82 -8.44 5.19
CA HIS A 176 -4.64 -7.17 4.50
C HIS A 176 -5.35 -6.02 5.22
N VAL A 177 -6.63 -6.19 5.53
CA VAL A 177 -7.43 -5.19 6.27
C VAL A 177 -6.87 -4.96 7.68
N LEU A 178 -6.39 -6.01 8.36
CA LEU A 178 -5.76 -5.87 9.67
C LEU A 178 -4.51 -4.98 9.63
N ILE A 179 -3.70 -5.09 8.57
CA ILE A 179 -2.53 -4.22 8.38
C ILE A 179 -2.99 -2.77 8.21
N THR A 180 -4.04 -2.53 7.42
CA THR A 180 -4.64 -1.20 7.27
C THR A 180 -5.15 -0.65 8.62
N LEU A 181 -5.98 -1.41 9.35
CA LEU A 181 -6.51 -1.02 10.68
C LEU A 181 -5.40 -0.70 11.69
N THR A 182 -4.26 -1.38 11.58
CA THR A 182 -3.10 -1.11 12.44
C THR A 182 -2.38 0.16 12.03
N THR A 183 -2.29 0.40 10.72
CA THR A 183 -1.64 1.59 10.14
C THR A 183 -2.42 2.85 10.50
N VAL A 184 -3.75 2.85 10.35
CA VAL A 184 -4.63 4.01 10.58
C VAL A 184 -5.09 4.19 12.04
N SER A 185 -4.37 3.63 13.00
CA SER A 185 -4.87 3.50 14.39
C SER A 185 -4.82 4.80 15.23
N ASP A 186 -4.22 5.84 14.66
CA ASP A 186 -4.06 7.19 15.19
C ASP A 186 -5.07 8.20 14.61
N LEU A 187 -5.98 7.75 13.73
CA LEU A 187 -7.07 8.61 13.25
C LEU A 187 -7.87 9.19 14.43
N PRO A 188 -8.17 10.50 14.43
CA PRO A 188 -8.92 11.15 15.50
C PRO A 188 -10.42 10.78 15.46
N GLY A 189 -11.10 10.99 16.59
CA GLY A 189 -12.56 10.83 16.70
C GLY A 189 -13.02 9.44 17.17
N ASP A 190 -14.34 9.25 17.16
CA ASP A 190 -15.02 8.07 17.73
C ASP A 190 -14.68 6.78 16.98
N ILE A 191 -14.38 6.89 15.68
CA ILE A 191 -14.02 5.78 14.81
C ILE A 191 -12.78 5.00 15.30
N ARG A 192 -11.90 5.66 16.07
CA ARG A 192 -10.72 5.02 16.67
C ARG A 192 -11.08 3.84 17.57
N ILE A 193 -12.19 3.94 18.30
CA ILE A 193 -12.68 2.88 19.19
C ILE A 193 -13.15 1.69 18.35
N GLU A 194 -13.92 1.96 17.30
CA GLU A 194 -14.41 0.94 16.37
C GLU A 194 -13.27 0.22 15.65
N ILE A 195 -12.28 0.97 15.14
CA ILE A 195 -11.05 0.42 14.53
C ILE A 195 -10.32 -0.49 15.52
N SER A 196 -10.21 -0.07 16.79
CA SER A 196 -9.52 -0.85 17.82
C SER A 196 -10.25 -2.17 18.12
N ASN A 197 -11.58 -2.13 18.19
CA ASN A 197 -12.41 -3.32 18.39
C ASN A 197 -12.32 -4.26 17.19
N ALA A 198 -12.47 -3.74 15.98
CA ALA A 198 -12.37 -4.49 14.74
C ALA A 198 -11.00 -5.16 14.58
N LYS A 199 -9.93 -4.43 14.91
CA LYS A 199 -8.56 -4.96 14.93
C LYS A 199 -8.42 -6.14 15.89
N ASN A 200 -8.96 -6.04 17.11
CA ASN A 200 -8.89 -7.12 18.09
C ASN A 200 -9.65 -8.37 17.62
N MET A 201 -10.82 -8.19 17.00
CA MET A 201 -11.60 -9.29 16.42
C MET A 201 -10.86 -9.96 15.25
N ALA A 202 -10.28 -9.18 14.35
CA ALA A 202 -9.50 -9.71 13.22
C ALA A 202 -8.24 -10.47 13.68
N VAL A 203 -7.53 -9.96 14.69
CA VAL A 203 -6.37 -10.66 15.30
C VAL A 203 -6.79 -12.00 15.89
N ARG A 204 -7.94 -12.04 16.59
CA ARG A 204 -8.48 -13.28 17.16
C ARG A 204 -8.79 -14.29 16.06
N TYR A 205 -9.53 -13.87 15.03
CA TYR A 205 -9.87 -14.71 13.89
C TYR A 205 -8.63 -15.32 13.23
N LEU A 206 -7.65 -14.49 12.87
CA LEU A 206 -6.42 -14.95 12.21
C LEU A 206 -5.60 -15.88 13.10
N ARG A 207 -5.53 -15.62 14.42
CA ARG A 207 -4.84 -16.49 15.36
C ARG A 207 -5.47 -17.88 15.42
N GLU A 208 -6.80 -17.94 15.47
CA GLU A 208 -7.55 -19.20 15.48
C GLU A 208 -7.33 -19.98 14.17
N LYS A 209 -7.37 -19.30 13.01
CA LYS A 209 -7.14 -19.92 11.70
C LYS A 209 -5.70 -20.39 11.48
N ILE A 210 -4.70 -19.58 11.82
CA ILE A 210 -3.28 -20.00 11.75
C ILE A 210 -3.05 -21.23 12.65
N ALA A 211 -3.59 -21.24 13.87
CA ALA A 211 -3.46 -22.38 14.77
C ALA A 211 -4.11 -23.66 14.21
N SER A 212 -5.16 -23.54 13.39
CA SER A 212 -5.77 -24.67 12.69
C SER A 212 -4.91 -25.17 11.52
N ILE A 213 -4.33 -24.26 10.72
CA ILE A 213 -3.43 -24.59 9.60
C ILE A 213 -2.17 -25.28 10.10
N THR A 214 -1.55 -24.77 11.17
CA THR A 214 -0.35 -25.38 11.76
C THR A 214 -0.63 -26.77 12.31
N ARG A 215 -1.84 -27.04 12.79
CA ARG A 215 -2.25 -28.38 13.26
C ARG A 215 -2.56 -29.36 12.14
N SER A 216 -2.98 -28.87 10.96
CA SER A 216 -3.28 -29.73 9.80
C SER A 216 -2.06 -30.14 8.98
N LEU A 217 -0.88 -29.54 9.22
CA LEU A 217 0.36 -29.95 8.56
C LEU A 217 0.95 -31.18 9.27
N PRO A 218 1.09 -32.33 8.58
CA PRO A 218 1.67 -33.52 9.18
C PRO A 218 3.19 -33.37 9.24
N GLY A 219 3.71 -33.06 10.45
CA GLY A 219 5.15 -32.95 10.71
C GLY A 219 5.46 -31.68 11.48
N GLY A 220 5.76 -31.82 12.77
CA GLY A 220 5.89 -30.71 13.72
C GLY A 220 6.87 -29.62 13.27
N ALA A 221 6.38 -28.39 13.21
CA ALA A 221 7.21 -27.20 13.27
C ALA A 221 7.08 -26.61 14.69
N GLY A 222 8.06 -26.92 15.53
CA GLY A 222 8.21 -26.30 16.83
C GLY A 222 8.24 -24.78 16.73
N ASN A 223 7.51 -24.14 17.65
CA ASN A 223 7.73 -22.78 18.15
C ASN A 223 8.29 -21.75 17.14
N VAL A 224 7.44 -21.23 16.25
CA VAL A 224 7.67 -19.87 15.74
C VAL A 224 7.15 -18.89 16.78
N ARG A 225 8.02 -18.54 17.75
CA ARG A 225 7.76 -17.46 18.71
C ARG A 225 7.78 -16.13 17.97
N PHE A 226 6.65 -15.43 17.98
CA PHE A 226 6.60 -14.01 17.63
C PHE A 226 7.49 -13.24 18.63
N VAL A 227 8.64 -12.76 18.17
CA VAL A 227 9.49 -11.85 18.96
C VAL A 227 8.83 -10.48 18.94
N ARG A 228 8.05 -10.17 19.97
CA ARG A 228 7.68 -8.78 20.27
C ARG A 228 8.96 -8.05 20.65
N GLY A 229 9.36 -7.06 19.83
CA GLY A 229 10.41 -6.11 20.16
C GLY A 229 10.04 -5.30 21.39
N GLY A 230 10.36 -5.83 22.57
CA GLY A 230 10.31 -5.14 23.84
C GLY A 230 11.60 -4.34 24.03
N LYS A 231 11.48 -3.03 23.92
CA LYS A 231 12.48 -2.03 24.29
C LYS A 231 12.95 -2.30 25.73
N ARG A 232 14.16 -2.85 25.91
CA ARG A 232 14.82 -2.87 27.22
C ARG A 232 15.42 -1.49 27.47
N ARG A 233 14.81 -0.75 28.40
CA ARG A 233 15.46 0.32 29.17
C ARG A 233 16.33 -0.34 30.24
N GLY A 234 17.50 0.23 30.47
CA GLY A 234 18.51 -0.23 31.43
C GLY A 234 19.87 0.12 30.87
#